data_AF-A0A2E7BPQ5-F1
#
_entry.id   AF-A0A2E7BPQ5-F1
#
_cell.length_a   1.000
_cell.length_b   1.000
_cell.length_c   1.000
_cell.angle_alpha   90.00
_cell.angle_beta   90.00
_cell.angle_gamma   90.00
#
_symmetry.space_group_name_H-M   'P 1'
#
loop_
_entity.id
_entity.type
_entity.pdbx_description
1 polymer ?
#
loop_
_entity_poly.entity_id
_entity_poly.type
_entity_poly.pdbx_seq_one_letter_code
_entity_poly.pdbx_strand_id
1 'polypeptide(L)'
;MQRQFPSQEIENTIVRLIDSRILDDNRTALSYARRSATIKLRGKKRTQQELQARGIDPDVANQAIAVIFDELRESEVLERAIAKRLHAPLKDRIEFRRLHRFLVGQGFPSEAVSKALTSRAESNVSFVEE
;
A
#
# COMPACT_ATOMS: atom_id res chain seq x y z
N MET A 1 -15.84 -16.73 16.79
CA MET A 1 -15.73 -17.80 17.82
C MET A 1 -14.63 -18.74 17.37
N GLN A 2 -13.50 -18.80 18.07
CA GLN A 2 -12.41 -19.72 17.72
C GLN A 2 -12.80 -21.11 18.25
N ARG A 3 -12.82 -22.11 17.37
CA ARG A 3 -13.13 -23.49 17.78
C ARG A 3 -11.92 -24.07 18.51
N GLN A 4 -12.15 -24.70 19.67
CA GLN A 4 -11.10 -25.33 20.47
C GLN A 4 -10.77 -26.72 19.90
N PHE A 5 -9.82 -26.78 18.97
CA PHE A 5 -9.24 -28.03 18.47
C PHE A 5 -7.89 -28.30 19.15
N PRO A 6 -7.47 -29.57 19.29
CA PRO A 6 -6.13 -29.92 19.75
C PRO A 6 -5.04 -29.35 18.84
N SER A 7 -3.93 -28.85 19.41
CA SER A 7 -2.83 -28.24 18.63
C SER A 7 -2.27 -29.18 17.56
N GLN A 8 -2.14 -30.47 17.87
CA GLN A 8 -1.64 -31.47 16.91
C GLN A 8 -2.56 -31.63 15.69
N GLU A 9 -3.88 -31.55 15.88
CA GLU A 9 -4.83 -31.64 14.76
C GLU A 9 -4.76 -30.38 13.88
N ILE A 10 -4.56 -29.23 14.50
CA ILE A 10 -4.36 -27.95 13.79
C ILE A 10 -3.09 -28.03 12.95
N GLU A 11 -1.96 -28.42 13.53
CA GLU A 11 -0.67 -28.52 12.85
C GLU A 11 -0.73 -29.51 11.68
N ASN A 12 -1.25 -30.73 11.90
CA ASN A 12 -1.41 -31.73 10.86
C ASN A 12 -2.30 -31.24 9.71
N THR A 13 -3.36 -30.47 10.04
CA THR A 13 -4.24 -29.88 9.05
C THR A 13 -3.54 -28.78 8.26
N ILE A 14 -2.77 -27.91 8.91
CA ILE A 14 -1.99 -26.86 8.25
C ILE A 14 -1.01 -27.48 7.25
N VAL A 15 -0.24 -28.49 7.64
CA VAL A 15 0.69 -29.20 6.74
C VAL A 15 -0.04 -29.70 5.51
N ARG A 16 -1.15 -30.42 5.69
CA ARG A 16 -1.94 -30.95 4.57
C ARG A 16 -2.50 -29.86 3.65
N LEU A 17 -2.88 -28.70 4.20
CA LEU A 17 -3.37 -27.56 3.42
C LEU A 17 -2.26 -26.84 2.65
N ILE A 18 -1.05 -26.79 3.19
CA ILE A 18 0.15 -26.29 2.50
C ILE A 18 0.53 -27.24 1.37
N ASP A 19 0.59 -28.55 1.64
CA ASP A 19 0.95 -29.57 0.65
C ASP A 19 -0.02 -29.59 -0.54
N SER A 20 -1.32 -29.38 -0.25
CA SER A 20 -2.36 -29.26 -1.29
C SER A 20 -2.42 -27.88 -1.96
N ARG A 21 -1.52 -26.93 -1.61
CA ARG A 21 -1.49 -25.53 -2.08
C ARG A 21 -2.81 -24.76 -1.90
N ILE A 22 -3.62 -25.20 -0.93
CA ILE A 22 -4.81 -24.48 -0.52
C ILE A 22 -4.38 -23.26 0.31
N LEU A 23 -3.43 -23.44 1.22
CA LEU A 23 -2.73 -22.34 1.89
C LEU A 23 -1.45 -22.00 1.13
N ASP A 24 -1.35 -20.74 0.70
CA ASP A 24 -0.22 -20.22 -0.07
C ASP A 24 -0.09 -18.72 0.21
N ASP A 25 0.91 -18.37 1.01
CA ASP A 25 1.18 -16.99 1.42
C ASP A 25 1.67 -16.14 0.26
N ASN A 26 2.43 -16.70 -0.68
CA ASN A 26 2.89 -15.98 -1.87
C ASN A 26 1.70 -15.57 -2.74
N ARG A 27 0.79 -16.51 -3.01
CA ARG A 27 -0.45 -16.23 -3.78
C ARG A 27 -1.30 -15.17 -3.10
N THR A 28 -1.41 -15.25 -1.77
CA THR A 28 -2.15 -14.28 -0.96
C THR A 28 -1.50 -12.91 -1.01
N ALA A 29 -0.19 -12.84 -0.84
CA ALA A 29 0.59 -11.61 -0.84
C ALA A 29 0.52 -10.88 -2.18
N LEU A 30 0.70 -11.59 -3.30
CA LEU A 30 0.58 -11.04 -4.65
C LEU A 30 -0.80 -10.46 -4.91
N SER A 31 -1.85 -11.22 -4.60
CA SER A 31 -3.25 -10.78 -4.79
C SER A 31 -3.56 -9.53 -3.96
N TYR A 32 -3.07 -9.50 -2.72
CA TYR A 32 -3.25 -8.36 -1.83
C TYR A 32 -2.47 -7.14 -2.30
N ALA A 33 -1.19 -7.29 -2.66
CA ALA A 33 -0.36 -6.20 -3.16
C ALA A 33 -0.96 -5.58 -4.42
N ARG A 34 -1.41 -6.40 -5.37
CA ARG A 34 -2.11 -5.95 -6.58
C ARG A 34 -3.37 -5.15 -6.23
N ARG A 35 -4.25 -5.68 -5.36
CA ARG A 35 -5.46 -4.96 -4.90
C ARG A 35 -5.12 -3.66 -4.18
N SER A 36 -4.05 -3.64 -3.39
CA SER A 36 -3.58 -2.48 -2.65
C SER A 36 -3.17 -1.35 -3.61
N ALA A 37 -2.42 -1.68 -4.65
CA ALA A 37 -1.98 -0.74 -5.67
C ALA A 37 -3.12 -0.31 -6.61
N THR A 38 -3.95 -1.24 -7.11
CA THR A 38 -4.89 -0.94 -8.19
C THR A 38 -6.24 -0.41 -7.71
N ILE A 39 -6.74 -0.87 -6.55
CA ILE A 39 -8.07 -0.54 -6.04
C ILE A 39 -7.97 0.44 -4.87
N LYS A 40 -7.07 0.15 -3.91
CA LYS A 40 -6.93 0.98 -2.71
C LYS A 40 -6.02 2.20 -2.91
N LEU A 41 -5.21 2.19 -3.96
CA LEU A 41 -4.25 3.25 -4.32
C LEU A 41 -3.27 3.54 -3.18
N ARG A 42 -2.60 2.49 -2.69
CA ARG A 42 -1.61 2.55 -1.60
C ARG A 42 -0.20 2.34 -2.12
N GLY A 43 0.75 3.02 -1.50
CA GLY A 43 2.18 2.83 -1.74
C GLY A 43 2.72 1.55 -1.11
N LYS A 44 3.99 1.27 -1.38
CA LYS A 44 4.71 0.07 -0.92
C LYS A 44 4.68 -0.08 0.59
N LYS A 45 5.00 1.00 1.32
CA LYS A 45 5.12 0.98 2.79
C LYS A 45 3.83 0.56 3.49
N ARG A 46 2.70 1.13 3.07
CA ARG A 46 1.39 0.79 3.67
C ARG A 46 0.96 -0.62 3.30
N THR A 47 1.24 -1.04 2.07
CA THR A 47 0.95 -2.40 1.61
C THR A 47 1.72 -3.45 2.40
N GLN A 48 3.01 -3.19 2.67
CA GLN A 48 3.88 -4.06 3.48
C GLN A 48 3.36 -4.21 4.91
N GLN A 49 3.07 -3.10 5.59
CA GLN A 49 2.53 -3.11 6.95
C GLN A 49 1.22 -3.92 7.04
N GLU A 50 0.38 -3.83 6.02
CA GLU A 50 -0.89 -4.55 6.00
C GLU A 50 -0.76 -6.05 5.71
N LEU A 51 0.26 -6.46 4.96
CA LEU A 51 0.61 -7.87 4.77
C LEU A 51 1.18 -8.46 6.06
N GLN A 52 2.11 -7.77 6.70
CA GLN A 52 2.69 -8.20 7.97
C GLN A 52 1.63 -8.29 9.09
N ALA A 53 0.71 -7.32 9.15
CA ALA A 53 -0.41 -7.37 10.09
C ALA A 53 -1.39 -8.54 9.84
N ARG A 54 -1.32 -9.19 8.68
CA ARG A 54 -2.06 -10.42 8.36
C ARG A 54 -1.28 -11.69 8.68
N GLY A 55 -0.06 -11.57 9.20
CA GLY A 55 0.82 -12.69 9.49
C GLY A 55 1.64 -13.18 8.29
N ILE A 56 1.62 -12.46 7.16
CA ILE A 56 2.48 -12.80 6.02
C ILE A 56 3.92 -12.45 6.37
N ASP A 57 4.81 -13.41 6.13
CA ASP A 57 6.24 -13.25 6.34
C ASP A 57 6.79 -11.98 5.64
N PRO A 58 7.69 -11.21 6.29
CA PRO A 58 8.23 -9.98 5.72
C PRO A 58 8.89 -10.16 4.35
N ASP A 59 9.59 -11.26 4.10
CA ASP A 59 10.30 -11.49 2.84
C ASP A 59 9.31 -11.84 1.72
N VAL A 60 8.29 -12.66 2.02
CA VAL A 60 7.18 -12.94 1.11
C VAL A 60 6.44 -11.65 0.75
N ALA A 61 6.16 -10.78 1.73
CA ALA A 61 5.52 -9.50 1.50
C ALA A 61 6.39 -8.58 0.62
N ASN A 62 7.69 -8.50 0.88
CA ASN A 62 8.64 -7.69 0.11
C ASN A 62 8.73 -8.15 -1.34
N GLN A 63 8.84 -9.46 -1.58
CA GLN A 63 8.90 -10.04 -2.92
C GLN A 63 7.60 -9.77 -3.70
N ALA A 64 6.44 -10.02 -3.09
CA ALA A 64 5.16 -9.77 -3.73
C ALA A 64 4.96 -8.28 -4.09
N ILE A 65 5.36 -7.36 -3.19
CA ILE A 65 5.32 -5.92 -3.46
C ILE A 65 6.28 -5.57 -4.59
N ALA A 66 7.51 -6.11 -4.60
CA ALA A 66 8.47 -5.85 -5.66
C ALA A 66 7.92 -6.26 -7.03
N VAL A 67 7.38 -7.48 -7.15
CA VAL A 67 6.76 -7.98 -8.39
C VAL A 67 5.66 -7.04 -8.88
N ILE A 68 4.73 -6.65 -8.01
CA ILE A 68 3.60 -5.79 -8.41
C ILE A 68 4.06 -4.39 -8.80
N PHE A 69 5.04 -3.82 -8.10
CA PHE A 69 5.51 -2.46 -8.37
C PHE A 69 6.59 -2.37 -9.46
N ASP A 70 7.10 -3.51 -9.94
CA ASP A 70 7.86 -3.61 -11.18
C ASP A 70 6.92 -3.49 -12.40
N GLU A 71 5.75 -4.15 -12.33
CA GLU A 71 4.68 -4.04 -13.34
C GLU A 71 3.97 -2.67 -13.30
N LEU A 72 3.72 -2.12 -12.11
CA LEU A 72 2.96 -0.90 -11.89
C LEU A 72 3.76 0.10 -11.05
N ARG A 73 4.34 1.10 -11.72
CA ARG A 73 5.20 2.09 -11.05
C ARG A 73 4.46 2.79 -9.92
N GLU A 74 5.13 2.94 -8.77
CA GLU A 74 4.54 3.57 -7.58
C GLU A 74 4.12 5.02 -7.83
N SER A 75 4.83 5.73 -8.70
CA SER A 75 4.46 7.08 -9.15
C SER A 75 3.09 7.11 -9.84
N GLU A 76 2.75 6.09 -10.64
CA GLU A 76 1.45 6.04 -11.32
C GLU A 76 0.31 5.76 -10.34
N VAL A 77 0.57 4.95 -9.31
CA VAL A 77 -0.38 4.73 -8.21
C VAL A 77 -0.61 6.01 -7.42
N LEU A 78 0.46 6.75 -7.11
CA LEU A 78 0.39 8.05 -6.46
C LEU A 78 -0.43 9.05 -7.28
N GLU A 79 -0.19 9.12 -8.58
CA GLU A 79 -0.92 10.01 -9.49
C GLU A 79 -2.43 9.71 -9.50
N ARG A 80 -2.79 8.43 -9.57
CA ARG A 80 -4.19 8.01 -9.47
C ARG A 80 -4.79 8.34 -8.09
N ALA A 81 -4.02 8.21 -7.02
CA ALA A 81 -4.47 8.56 -5.67
C ALA A 81 -4.74 10.08 -5.52
N ILE A 82 -3.90 10.91 -6.13
CA ILE A 82 -4.07 12.37 -6.18
C ILE A 82 -5.32 12.72 -6.98
N ALA A 83 -5.44 12.21 -8.22
CA ALA A 83 -6.57 12.51 -9.11
C ALA A 83 -7.94 12.12 -8.51
N LYS A 84 -7.97 11.12 -7.63
CA LYS A 84 -9.20 10.72 -6.90
C LYS A 84 -9.67 11.75 -5.86
N ARG A 85 -8.80 12.65 -5.41
CA ARG A 85 -9.09 13.62 -4.34
C ARG A 85 -8.92 15.07 -4.73
N LEU A 86 -8.07 15.35 -5.72
CA LEU A 86 -7.74 16.68 -6.18
C LEU A 86 -8.28 16.86 -7.60
N HIS A 87 -9.30 17.72 -7.73
CA HIS A 87 -9.97 18.02 -9.00
C HIS A 87 -9.67 19.43 -9.53
N ALA A 88 -9.01 20.26 -8.72
CA ALA A 88 -8.57 21.59 -9.05
C ALA A 88 -7.16 21.81 -8.46
N PRO A 89 -6.40 22.80 -8.95
CA PRO A 89 -5.12 23.16 -8.35
C PRO A 89 -5.22 23.48 -6.86
N LEU A 90 -4.15 23.19 -6.11
CA LEU A 90 -4.07 23.49 -4.67
C LEU A 90 -3.97 25.00 -4.46
N LYS A 91 -4.86 25.53 -3.63
CA LYS A 91 -5.02 26.97 -3.41
C LYS A 91 -4.37 27.47 -2.14
N ASP A 92 -4.24 26.59 -1.15
CA ASP A 92 -3.72 26.96 0.17
C ASP A 92 -2.89 25.87 0.84
N ARG A 93 -2.16 26.28 1.88
CA ARG A 93 -1.22 25.40 2.61
C ARG A 93 -1.94 24.40 3.52
N ILE A 94 -3.20 24.64 3.85
CA ILE A 94 -4.00 23.73 4.67
C ILE A 94 -4.40 22.51 3.83
N GLU A 95 -4.89 22.74 2.61
CA GLU A 95 -5.23 21.70 1.65
C GLU A 95 -3.99 20.87 1.28
N PHE A 96 -2.87 21.53 0.99
CA PHE A 96 -1.58 20.86 0.74
C PHE A 96 -1.21 19.93 1.89
N ARG A 97 -1.13 20.43 3.13
CA ARG A 97 -0.74 19.62 4.30
C ARG A 97 -1.71 18.47 4.55
N ARG A 98 -3.01 18.67 4.35
CA ARG A 98 -4.03 17.64 4.53
C ARG A 98 -3.86 16.52 3.51
N LEU A 99 -3.65 16.86 2.23
CA LEU A 99 -3.45 15.87 1.18
C LEU A 99 -2.09 15.18 1.31
N HIS A 100 -1.03 15.91 1.65
CA HIS A 100 0.29 15.37 1.94
C HIS A 100 0.23 14.32 3.06
N ARG A 101 -0.32 14.68 4.23
CA ARG A 101 -0.48 13.75 5.37
C ARG A 101 -1.27 12.51 4.97
N PHE A 102 -2.33 12.67 4.18
CA PHE A 102 -3.12 11.54 3.71
C PHE A 102 -2.31 10.60 2.82
N LEU A 103 -1.57 11.12 1.83
CA LEU A 103 -0.82 10.31 0.87
C LEU A 103 0.38 9.61 1.55
N VAL A 104 1.09 10.30 2.44
CA VAL A 104 2.11 9.65 3.30
C VAL A 104 1.47 8.55 4.15
N GLY A 105 0.27 8.79 4.69
CA GLY A 105 -0.52 7.77 5.39
C GLY A 105 -0.98 6.59 4.50
N GLN A 106 -1.12 6.81 3.19
CA GLN A 106 -1.32 5.72 2.21
C GLN A 106 -0.02 4.99 1.85
N GLY A 107 1.11 5.38 2.45
CA GLY A 107 2.39 4.68 2.33
C GLY A 107 3.25 5.13 1.17
N PHE A 108 2.97 6.28 0.56
CA PHE A 108 3.83 6.88 -0.45
C PHE A 108 5.05 7.58 0.21
N PRO A 109 6.21 7.62 -0.46
CA PRO A 109 7.37 8.37 0.02
C PRO A 109 7.07 9.87 0.13
N SER A 110 7.46 10.49 1.26
CA SER A 110 7.14 11.90 1.53
C SER A 110 7.66 12.83 0.43
N GLU A 111 8.89 12.62 -0.02
CA GLU A 111 9.51 13.44 -1.08
C GLU A 111 8.73 13.35 -2.41
N ALA A 112 8.32 12.14 -2.80
CA ALA A 112 7.52 11.93 -4.00
C ALA A 112 6.15 12.63 -3.91
N VAL A 113 5.53 12.60 -2.72
CA VAL A 113 4.27 13.32 -2.46
C VAL A 113 4.48 14.82 -2.55
N SER A 114 5.50 15.38 -1.87
CA SER A 114 5.80 16.81 -1.91
C SER A 114 6.06 17.30 -3.33
N LYS A 115 6.87 16.58 -4.10
CA LYS A 115 7.14 16.90 -5.51
C LYS A 115 5.86 16.89 -6.36
N ALA A 116 5.05 15.84 -6.22
CA ALA A 116 3.79 15.72 -6.97
C ALA A 116 2.80 16.83 -6.61
N LEU A 117 2.62 17.15 -5.33
CA LEU A 117 1.68 18.19 -4.92
C LEU A 117 2.16 19.60 -5.28
N THR A 118 3.45 19.88 -5.19
CA THR A 118 4.02 21.20 -5.56
C THR A 118 3.79 21.52 -7.03
N SER A 119 3.92 20.53 -7.92
CA SER A 119 3.62 20.71 -9.36
C SER A 119 2.15 21.01 -9.66
N ARG A 120 1.26 20.91 -8.66
CA ARG A 120 -0.20 21.14 -8.76
C ARG A 120 -0.65 22.35 -7.92
N ALA A 121 0.29 23.12 -7.39
CA ALA A 121 0.02 24.39 -6.75
C ALA A 121 -0.41 25.44 -7.77
N GLU A 122 -1.31 26.36 -7.39
CA GLU A 122 -1.51 27.58 -8.17
C GLU A 122 -0.21 28.40 -8.21
N SER A 123 0.04 29.09 -9.34
CA SER A 123 1.31 29.80 -9.62
C SER A 123 1.73 30.84 -8.58
N ASN A 124 0.81 31.26 -7.70
CA ASN A 124 1.05 32.26 -6.66
C ASN A 124 1.25 31.66 -5.26
N VAL A 125 1.29 30.33 -5.12
CA VAL A 125 1.36 29.65 -3.82
C VAL A 125 2.66 28.87 -3.68
N SER A 126 3.54 29.33 -2.78
CA SER A 126 4.77 28.64 -2.40
C SER A 126 4.53 27.72 -1.20
N PHE A 127 4.87 26.44 -1.35
CA PHE A 127 4.74 25.41 -0.32
C PHE A 127 6.09 24.84 0.16
N VAL A 128 7.21 25.41 -0.29
CA VAL A 128 8.56 24.94 0.09
C VAL A 128 8.70 24.99 1.63
N GLU A 129 9.04 23.85 2.22
CA GLU A 129 9.36 23.74 3.65
C GLU A 129 10.79 24.25 3.87
N GLU A 130 10.94 25.24 4.76
CA GLU A 130 12.21 25.56 5.44
C GLU A 130 12.63 24.41 6.37
#